data_AF-A0A966Q297-F1
#
_entry.id   AF-A0A966Q297-F1
#
_cell.length_a   1.000
_cell.length_b   1.000
_cell.length_c   1.000
_cell.angle_alpha   90.00
_cell.angle_beta   90.00
_cell.angle_gamma   90.00
#
_symmetry.space_group_name_H-M   'P 1'
#
loop_
_entity.id
_entity.type
_entity.pdbx_description
1 polymer ?
#
loop_
_entity_poly.entity_id
_entity_poly.type
_entity_poly.pdbx_seq_one_letter_code
_entity_poly.pdbx_strand_id
1 'polypeptide(L)'
;MATNTVESIKSFEGCDIVWVEEAQTVSKKSWDILIPTIRKPNSEIWVSFNPNIDTDDTYTRFVVNPPENAKVVKVNYTDNPWFPEVLEIERQHSEKTNPDYANIWEGDCKAAVDGAIYSNEIREAQEEGHITNVPYDPMLKVHVVMDLGWNDSIIGVKCSYHMTDSLKTSSMVYQQKI
;
A
#
# COMPACT_ATOMS: atom_id res chain seq x y z
N MET A 1 -11.63 -6.44 -27.76
CA MET A 1 -11.02 -5.34 -26.99
C MET A 1 -9.63 -5.12 -27.55
N ALA A 2 -9.23 -3.88 -27.82
CA ALA A 2 -7.89 -3.59 -28.34
C ALA A 2 -6.87 -3.77 -27.20
N THR A 3 -5.92 -4.68 -27.38
CA THR A 3 -4.77 -4.82 -26.47
C THR A 3 -3.81 -3.67 -26.75
N ASN A 4 -3.97 -2.57 -26.03
CA ASN A 4 -3.08 -1.42 -26.17
C ASN A 4 -1.77 -1.72 -25.44
N THR A 5 -0.72 -2.06 -26.20
CA THR A 5 0.63 -2.16 -25.65
C THR A 5 1.17 -0.77 -25.33
N VAL A 6 2.15 -0.68 -24.44
CA VAL A 6 2.82 0.58 -24.06
C VAL A 6 3.35 1.36 -25.27
N GLU A 7 3.68 0.68 -26.37
CA GLU A 7 4.12 1.31 -27.62
C GLU A 7 2.97 1.95 -28.40
N SER A 8 1.78 1.31 -28.41
CA SER A 8 0.60 1.90 -29.04
C SER A 8 0.17 3.19 -28.35
N ILE A 9 0.31 3.27 -27.02
CA ILE A 9 0.00 4.45 -26.20
C ILE A 9 0.83 5.66 -26.66
N LYS A 10 2.11 5.48 -26.97
CA LYS A 10 2.99 6.58 -27.43
C LYS A 10 2.55 7.22 -28.74
N SER A 11 1.80 6.48 -29.57
CA SER A 11 1.34 6.96 -30.88
C SER A 11 -0.01 7.67 -30.85
N PHE A 12 -0.67 7.73 -29.69
CA PHE A 12 -1.91 8.49 -29.54
C PHE A 12 -1.62 9.98 -29.42
N GLU A 13 -2.05 10.74 -30.42
CA GLU A 13 -2.02 12.20 -30.41
C GLU A 13 -3.45 12.75 -30.36
N GLY A 14 -3.62 13.93 -29.75
CA GLY A 14 -4.87 14.68 -29.82
C GLY A 14 -5.99 14.23 -28.86
N CYS A 15 -5.73 13.29 -27.94
CA CYS A 15 -6.68 12.88 -26.91
C CYS A 15 -7.01 14.03 -25.95
N ASP A 16 -8.32 14.28 -25.77
CA ASP A 16 -8.83 15.25 -24.79
C ASP A 16 -8.93 14.65 -23.39
N ILE A 17 -9.41 13.41 -23.28
CA ILE A 17 -9.59 12.73 -22.00
C ILE A 17 -9.03 11.33 -22.12
N VAL A 18 -8.21 10.95 -21.13
CA VAL A 18 -7.80 9.56 -20.93
C VAL A 18 -8.37 9.08 -19.62
N TRP A 19 -9.05 7.95 -19.64
CA TRP A 19 -9.56 7.29 -18.44
C TRP A 19 -8.83 5.97 -18.24
N VAL A 20 -8.17 5.83 -17.09
CA VAL A 20 -7.45 4.64 -16.67
C VAL A 20 -8.26 3.95 -15.56
N GLU A 21 -8.93 2.87 -15.95
CA GLU A 21 -9.64 1.96 -15.04
C GLU A 21 -8.68 0.93 -14.44
N GLU A 22 -8.99 0.42 -13.25
CA GLU A 22 -8.17 -0.57 -12.52
C GLU A 22 -6.70 -0.16 -12.38
N ALA A 23 -6.48 1.13 -12.12
CA ALA A 23 -5.16 1.74 -12.23
C ALA A 23 -4.16 1.27 -11.17
N GLN A 24 -4.58 0.50 -10.16
CA GLN A 24 -3.69 -0.15 -9.20
C GLN A 24 -2.73 -1.15 -9.87
N THR A 25 -3.08 -1.66 -11.06
CA THR A 25 -2.23 -2.58 -11.82
C THR A 25 -1.20 -1.87 -12.72
N VAL A 26 -1.27 -0.55 -12.81
CA VAL A 26 -0.46 0.25 -13.74
C VAL A 26 0.93 0.50 -13.15
N SER A 27 1.94 -0.05 -13.82
CA SER A 27 3.34 0.14 -13.40
C SER A 27 3.79 1.60 -13.55
N LYS A 28 4.79 1.99 -12.73
CA LYS A 28 5.49 3.28 -12.86
C LYS A 28 5.95 3.56 -14.29
N LYS A 29 6.50 2.55 -14.98
CA LYS A 29 6.96 2.68 -16.38
C LYS A 29 5.82 3.04 -17.32
N SER A 30 4.63 2.50 -17.09
CA SER A 30 3.44 2.82 -17.89
C SER A 30 3.00 4.26 -17.65
N TRP A 31 3.00 4.74 -16.39
CA TRP A 31 2.70 6.13 -16.06
C TRP A 31 3.69 7.12 -16.66
N ASP A 32 4.98 6.81 -16.56
CA ASP A 32 6.06 7.65 -17.10
C ASP A 32 6.00 7.75 -18.64
N ILE A 33 5.28 6.84 -19.30
CA ILE A 33 5.03 6.89 -20.75
C ILE A 33 3.70 7.57 -21.06
N LEU A 34 2.64 7.27 -20.31
CA LEU A 34 1.30 7.78 -20.57
C LEU A 34 1.19 9.29 -20.29
N ILE A 35 1.67 9.74 -19.14
CA ILE A 35 1.48 11.14 -18.69
C ILE A 35 2.09 12.14 -19.68
N PRO A 36 3.33 11.97 -20.18
CA PRO A 36 3.91 12.91 -21.15
C PRO A 36 3.26 12.87 -22.54
N THR A 37 2.59 11.77 -22.89
CA THR A 37 1.88 11.65 -24.17
C THR A 37 0.62 12.53 -24.18
N ILE A 38 -0.06 12.66 -23.05
CA ILE A 38 -1.29 13.46 -22.92
C ILE A 38 -0.93 14.92 -22.64
N ARG A 39 -0.53 15.63 -23.70
CA ARG A 39 0.02 17.00 -23.65
C ARG A 39 -0.85 18.07 -24.30
N LYS A 40 -2.08 17.74 -24.70
CA LYS A 40 -2.98 18.69 -25.37
C LYS A 40 -3.45 19.75 -24.35
N PRO A 41 -3.54 21.04 -24.72
CA PRO A 41 -4.11 22.03 -23.81
C PRO A 41 -5.50 21.61 -23.33
N ASN A 42 -5.75 21.70 -22.02
CA ASN A 42 -6.98 21.26 -21.35
C ASN A 42 -7.27 19.75 -21.44
N SER A 43 -6.27 18.91 -21.76
CA SER A 43 -6.47 17.47 -21.65
C SER A 43 -6.51 17.01 -20.20
N GLU A 44 -7.31 15.99 -19.93
CA GLU A 44 -7.51 15.43 -18.60
C GLU A 44 -7.11 13.95 -18.54
N ILE A 45 -6.63 13.53 -17.38
CA ILE A 45 -6.37 12.13 -17.06
C ILE A 45 -7.25 11.78 -15.87
N TRP A 46 -8.17 10.84 -16.07
CA TRP A 46 -9.08 10.33 -15.06
C TRP A 46 -8.57 8.97 -14.63
N VAL A 47 -8.53 8.75 -13.31
CA VAL A 47 -7.95 7.55 -12.72
C VAL A 47 -8.91 7.00 -11.68
N SER A 48 -9.19 5.71 -11.78
CA SER A 48 -10.07 4.95 -10.90
C SER A 48 -9.38 3.65 -10.55
N PHE A 49 -9.29 3.37 -9.25
CA PHE A 49 -8.60 2.20 -8.75
C PHE A 49 -9.05 1.88 -7.33
N ASN A 50 -8.94 0.61 -6.96
CA ASN A 50 -9.05 0.17 -5.58
C ASN A 50 -7.62 0.10 -5.01
N PRO A 51 -7.30 0.81 -3.91
CA PRO A 51 -5.97 0.76 -3.31
C PRO A 51 -5.56 -0.68 -2.97
N ASN A 52 -4.29 -1.02 -3.18
CA ASN A 52 -3.75 -2.33 -2.84
C ASN A 52 -2.65 -2.18 -1.80
N ILE A 53 -1.43 -1.83 -2.20
CA ILE A 53 -0.31 -1.58 -1.26
C ILE A 53 0.02 -0.09 -1.31
N ASP A 54 0.40 0.49 -0.16
CA ASP A 54 0.78 1.90 -0.05
C ASP A 54 2.02 2.27 -0.88
N THR A 55 2.86 1.28 -1.20
CA THR A 55 4.04 1.43 -2.07
C THR A 55 3.73 1.46 -3.57
N ASP A 56 2.49 1.18 -3.99
CA ASP A 56 2.15 1.17 -5.42
C ASP A 56 2.29 2.59 -6.02
N ASP A 57 2.84 2.68 -7.24
CA ASP A 57 3.11 3.97 -7.90
C ASP A 57 1.84 4.80 -8.05
N THR A 58 0.71 4.16 -8.41
CA THR A 58 -0.58 4.82 -8.55
C THR A 58 -1.03 5.47 -7.22
N TYR A 59 -0.92 4.75 -6.10
CA TYR A 59 -1.29 5.29 -4.79
C TYR A 59 -0.34 6.41 -4.35
N THR A 60 0.97 6.18 -4.47
CA THR A 60 1.98 7.18 -4.09
C THR A 60 1.85 8.46 -4.94
N ARG A 61 1.60 8.32 -6.25
CA ARG A 61 1.56 9.43 -7.21
C ARG A 61 0.27 10.24 -7.11
N PHE A 62 -0.87 9.62 -6.89
CA PHE A 62 -2.16 10.31 -6.93
C PHE A 62 -2.79 10.55 -5.57
N VAL A 63 -2.39 9.82 -4.52
CA VAL A 63 -2.95 9.98 -3.17
C VAL A 63 -1.94 10.58 -2.20
N VAL A 64 -0.72 10.04 -2.14
CA VAL A 64 0.32 10.52 -1.21
C VAL A 64 0.93 11.84 -1.68
N ASN A 65 1.29 11.94 -2.97
CA ASN A 65 1.94 13.10 -3.57
C ASN A 65 1.16 13.59 -4.80
N PRO A 66 -0.10 14.02 -4.66
CA PRO A 66 -0.95 14.39 -5.78
C PRO A 66 -0.38 15.58 -6.58
N PRO A 67 -0.56 15.61 -7.91
CA PRO A 67 -0.27 16.79 -8.72
C PRO A 67 -1.08 18.01 -8.25
N GLU A 68 -0.52 19.23 -8.41
CA GLU A 68 -1.17 20.47 -7.95
C GLU A 68 -2.56 20.71 -8.56
N ASN A 69 -2.79 20.23 -9.78
CA ASN A 69 -4.05 20.35 -10.50
C ASN A 69 -4.95 19.10 -10.39
N ALA A 70 -4.63 18.16 -9.51
CA ALA A 70 -5.41 16.94 -9.35
C ALA A 70 -6.55 17.12 -8.34
N LYS A 71 -7.72 16.56 -8.66
CA LYS A 71 -8.82 16.37 -7.72
C LYS A 71 -8.87 14.90 -7.32
N VAL A 72 -8.56 14.62 -6.06
CA VAL A 72 -8.56 13.27 -5.51
C VAL A 72 -9.79 13.11 -4.62
N VAL A 73 -10.58 12.07 -4.86
CA VAL A 73 -11.79 11.78 -4.09
C VAL A 73 -11.77 10.30 -3.71
N LYS A 74 -11.82 10.01 -2.41
CA LYS A 74 -12.12 8.66 -1.91
C LYS A 74 -13.64 8.49 -1.96
N VAL A 75 -14.11 7.49 -2.68
CA VAL A 75 -15.54 7.16 -2.80
C VAL A 75 -15.71 5.72 -2.35
N ASN A 76 -16.70 5.46 -1.50
CA ASN A 76 -16.97 4.14 -0.96
C ASN A 76 -18.44 3.72 -1.09
N TYR A 77 -18.77 2.51 -0.64
CA TYR A 77 -20.16 2.00 -0.60
C TYR A 77 -21.10 2.92 0.19
N THR A 78 -20.59 3.60 1.22
CA THR A 78 -21.34 4.59 2.02
C THR A 78 -21.80 5.80 1.21
N ASP A 79 -21.07 6.14 0.14
CA ASP A 79 -21.37 7.26 -0.73
C ASP A 79 -22.30 6.88 -1.89
N ASN A 80 -22.65 5.60 -2.03
CA ASN A 80 -23.49 5.10 -3.12
C ASN A 80 -24.96 5.01 -2.69
N PRO A 81 -25.85 5.92 -3.15
CA PRO A 81 -27.27 5.90 -2.80
C PRO A 81 -28.02 4.66 -3.33
N TRP A 82 -27.42 3.95 -4.29
CA TRP A 82 -27.98 2.77 -4.94
C TRP A 82 -27.15 1.52 -4.65
N PHE A 83 -26.52 1.45 -3.47
CA PHE A 83 -25.75 0.29 -3.07
C PHE A 83 -26.63 -0.97 -3.03
N PRO A 84 -26.35 -2.01 -3.85
CA PRO A 84 -27.21 -3.18 -3.96
C PRO A 84 -27.25 -4.01 -2.67
N GLU A 85 -28.44 -4.50 -2.30
CA GLU A 85 -28.62 -5.38 -1.12
C GLU A 85 -27.74 -6.64 -1.16
N VAL A 86 -27.50 -7.18 -2.36
CA VAL A 86 -26.62 -8.35 -2.55
C VAL A 86 -25.19 -8.06 -2.08
N LEU A 87 -24.67 -6.87 -2.38
CA LEU A 87 -23.32 -6.47 -1.96
C LEU A 87 -23.28 -6.09 -0.46
N GLU A 88 -24.38 -5.60 0.10
CA GLU A 88 -24.45 -5.35 1.55
C GLU A 88 -24.42 -6.64 2.36
N ILE A 89 -25.10 -7.70 1.90
CA ILE A 89 -25.03 -9.03 2.53
C ILE A 89 -23.59 -9.57 2.48
N GLU A 90 -22.91 -9.43 1.33
CA GLU A 90 -21.51 -9.83 1.18
C GLU A 90 -20.58 -9.02 2.09
N ARG A 91 -20.78 -7.70 2.16
CA ARG A 91 -20.03 -6.79 3.03
C ARG A 91 -20.15 -7.22 4.49
N GLN A 92 -21.36 -7.42 4.99
CA GLN A 92 -21.62 -7.83 6.38
C GLN A 92 -21.04 -9.20 6.72
N HIS A 93 -20.98 -10.11 5.73
CA HIS A 93 -20.31 -11.37 5.90
C HIS A 93 -18.79 -11.18 5.98
N SER A 94 -18.23 -10.42 5.03
CA SER A 94 -16.80 -10.12 4.93
C SER A 94 -16.28 -9.38 6.17
N GLU A 95 -17.07 -8.47 6.75
CA GLU A 95 -16.74 -7.75 7.99
C GLU A 95 -16.47 -8.71 9.17
N LYS A 96 -17.08 -9.89 9.17
CA LYS A 96 -16.93 -10.89 10.24
C LYS A 96 -15.86 -11.94 9.93
N THR A 97 -15.60 -12.20 8.65
CA THR A 97 -14.82 -13.37 8.23
C THR A 97 -13.51 -13.02 7.54
N ASN A 98 -13.39 -11.82 6.96
CA ASN A 98 -12.27 -11.46 6.12
C ASN A 98 -11.33 -10.47 6.82
N PRO A 99 -10.05 -10.83 7.05
CA PRO A 99 -9.07 -9.91 7.63
C PRO A 99 -8.78 -8.69 6.73
N ASP A 100 -9.01 -8.81 5.42
CA ASP A 100 -8.79 -7.77 4.42
C ASP A 100 -10.02 -6.86 4.22
N TYR A 101 -11.01 -6.92 5.13
CA TYR A 101 -12.24 -6.12 5.03
C TYR A 101 -11.96 -4.62 4.80
N ALA A 102 -11.02 -4.05 5.55
CA ALA A 102 -10.66 -2.63 5.42
C ALA A 102 -10.12 -2.29 4.00
N ASN A 103 -9.40 -3.22 3.37
CA ASN A 103 -8.91 -3.02 2.01
C ASN A 103 -10.03 -3.13 0.98
N ILE A 104 -10.84 -4.19 1.07
CA ILE A 104 -11.88 -4.49 0.07
C ILE A 104 -13.04 -3.50 0.15
N TRP A 105 -13.48 -3.18 1.36
CA TRP A 105 -14.71 -2.44 1.60
C TRP A 105 -14.50 -1.04 2.15
N GLU A 106 -13.39 -0.73 2.83
CA GLU A 106 -13.11 0.63 3.31
C GLU A 106 -12.13 1.39 2.40
N GLY A 107 -11.55 0.72 1.40
CA GLY A 107 -10.60 1.30 0.45
C GLY A 107 -9.28 1.73 1.08
N ASP A 108 -8.85 1.04 2.15
CA ASP A 108 -7.56 1.25 2.79
C ASP A 108 -6.47 0.39 2.13
N CYS A 109 -5.20 0.79 2.21
CA CYS A 109 -4.11 -0.06 1.71
C CYS A 109 -3.87 -1.25 2.64
N LYS A 110 -3.47 -2.38 2.08
CA LYS A 110 -2.96 -3.53 2.83
C LYS A 110 -1.66 -3.15 3.55
N ALA A 111 -1.55 -3.54 4.82
CA ALA A 111 -0.34 -3.31 5.62
C ALA A 111 0.86 -4.18 5.18
N ALA A 112 0.62 -5.28 4.47
CA ALA A 112 1.66 -6.17 3.99
C ALA A 112 1.24 -6.88 2.69
N VAL A 113 2.23 -7.31 1.91
CA VAL A 113 2.04 -8.12 0.70
C VAL A 113 1.47 -9.49 1.07
N ASP A 114 0.50 -9.97 0.29
CA ASP A 114 -0.07 -11.32 0.43
C ASP A 114 1.06 -12.38 0.44
N GLY A 115 1.20 -13.10 1.55
CA GLY A 115 2.27 -14.08 1.78
C GLY A 115 3.31 -13.68 2.84
N ALA A 116 3.23 -12.47 3.39
CA ALA A 116 3.94 -12.16 4.63
C ALA A 116 3.35 -13.00 5.78
N ILE A 117 4.07 -14.04 6.19
CA ILE A 117 3.66 -15.00 7.23
C ILE A 117 3.30 -14.28 8.55
N TYR A 118 3.82 -13.08 8.78
CA TYR A 118 3.67 -12.31 10.02
C TYR A 118 2.94 -10.97 9.85
N SER A 119 2.10 -10.80 8.81
CA SER A 119 1.43 -9.51 8.55
C SER A 119 0.54 -9.05 9.71
N ASN A 120 -0.22 -9.95 10.31
CA ASN A 120 -1.12 -9.65 11.43
C ASN A 120 -0.32 -9.32 12.69
N GLU A 121 0.71 -10.10 12.99
CA GLU A 121 1.57 -9.93 14.16
C GLU A 121 2.37 -8.64 14.10
N ILE A 122 2.82 -8.23 12.91
CA ILE A 122 3.50 -6.94 12.70
C ILE A 122 2.52 -5.77 12.87
N ARG A 123 1.29 -5.89 12.36
CA ARG A 123 0.25 -4.87 12.53
C ARG A 123 -0.08 -4.69 14.01
N GLU A 124 -0.34 -5.78 14.73
CA GLU A 124 -0.59 -5.76 16.19
C GLU A 124 0.60 -5.12 16.94
N ALA A 125 1.83 -5.52 16.62
CA ALA A 125 3.02 -4.92 17.21
C ALA A 125 3.18 -3.42 16.91
N GLN A 126 2.70 -2.94 15.76
CA GLN A 126 2.73 -1.52 15.41
C GLN A 126 1.64 -0.73 16.14
N GLU A 127 0.41 -1.27 16.22
CA GLU A 127 -0.71 -0.68 16.94
C GLU A 127 -0.46 -0.61 18.46
N GLU A 128 0.17 -1.64 19.02
CA GLU A 128 0.59 -1.69 20.44
C GLU A 128 1.86 -0.87 20.73
N GLY A 129 2.46 -0.25 19.70
CA GLY A 129 3.65 0.59 19.84
C GLY A 129 4.92 -0.20 20.20
N HIS A 130 4.94 -1.51 19.95
CA HIS A 130 6.09 -2.38 20.19
C HIS A 130 7.24 -2.14 19.20
N ILE A 131 6.94 -1.59 18.02
CA ILE A 131 7.95 -1.15 17.04
C ILE A 131 8.28 0.32 17.30
N THR A 132 9.34 0.58 18.07
CA THR A 132 9.74 1.95 18.44
C THR A 132 11.25 2.10 18.61
N ASN A 133 11.72 3.35 18.64
CA ASN A 133 13.10 3.67 18.99
C ASN A 133 13.28 3.63 20.51
N VAL A 134 14.07 2.68 21.00
CA VAL A 134 14.40 2.55 22.42
C VAL A 134 15.79 3.17 22.68
N PRO A 135 15.96 4.03 23.71
CA PRO A 135 17.27 4.57 24.06
C PRO A 135 18.23 3.45 24.50
N TYR A 136 19.52 3.60 24.16
CA TYR A 136 20.55 2.62 24.51
C TYR A 136 20.91 2.69 26.00
N ASP A 137 20.77 1.56 26.70
CA ASP A 137 21.20 1.39 28.10
C ASP A 137 22.42 0.44 28.16
N PRO A 138 23.61 0.92 28.59
CA PRO A 138 24.81 0.10 28.72
C PRO A 138 24.71 -1.06 29.73
N MET A 139 23.75 -1.03 30.66
CA MET A 139 23.54 -2.08 31.66
C MET A 139 22.75 -3.28 31.10
N LEU A 140 22.09 -3.11 29.96
CA LEU A 140 21.26 -4.14 29.34
C LEU A 140 22.04 -4.86 28.23
N LYS A 141 21.90 -6.19 28.19
CA LYS A 141 22.49 -7.00 27.10
C LYS A 141 21.66 -6.84 25.83
N VAL A 142 22.29 -6.31 24.79
CA VAL A 142 21.68 -6.21 23.45
C VAL A 142 22.17 -7.38 22.60
N HIS A 143 21.23 -8.16 22.06
CA HIS A 143 21.51 -9.18 21.06
C HIS A 143 21.27 -8.60 19.67
N VAL A 144 22.15 -8.88 18.72
CA VAL A 144 21.98 -8.47 17.32
C VAL A 144 22.00 -9.73 16.48
N VAL A 145 20.92 -9.97 15.74
CA VAL A 145 20.74 -11.17 14.92
C VAL A 145 20.61 -10.74 13.48
N MET A 146 21.70 -10.84 12.73
CA MET A 146 21.69 -10.51 11.31
C MET A 146 21.52 -11.78 10.50
N ASP A 147 20.63 -11.77 9.52
CA ASP A 147 20.57 -12.81 8.50
C ASP A 147 21.39 -12.35 7.29
N LEU A 148 22.41 -13.13 6.93
CA LEU A 148 23.33 -12.82 5.85
C LEU A 148 22.96 -13.67 4.63
N GLY A 149 22.07 -13.15 3.79
CA GLY A 149 21.76 -13.73 2.48
C GLY A 149 22.89 -13.46 1.47
N TRP A 150 23.33 -14.49 0.73
CA TRP A 150 24.27 -14.33 -0.38
C TRP A 150 23.50 -14.02 -1.66
N ASN A 151 23.90 -12.96 -2.38
CA ASN A 151 23.32 -12.46 -3.64
C ASN A 151 22.06 -11.56 -3.48
N ASP A 152 22.27 -10.37 -2.90
CA ASP A 152 21.37 -9.18 -2.90
C ASP A 152 20.12 -9.13 -2.01
N SER A 153 20.14 -9.75 -0.82
CA SER A 153 19.14 -9.44 0.22
C SER A 153 19.71 -9.63 1.63
N ILE A 154 20.43 -8.61 2.14
CA ILE A 154 20.78 -8.56 3.56
C ILE A 154 19.60 -7.91 4.29
N ILE A 155 18.89 -8.67 5.12
CA ILE A 155 17.93 -8.13 6.09
C ILE A 155 18.63 -8.13 7.46
N GLY A 156 19.03 -6.95 7.93
CA GLY A 156 19.57 -6.80 9.28
C GLY A 156 18.43 -6.60 10.28
N VAL A 157 18.11 -7.62 11.09
CA VAL A 157 17.14 -7.48 12.18
C VAL A 157 17.87 -7.14 13.49
N LYS A 158 17.44 -6.11 14.21
CA LYS A 158 17.96 -5.80 15.56
C LYS A 158 16.90 -6.11 16.60
N CYS A 159 16.99 -7.26 17.26
CA CYS A 159 16.08 -7.63 18.35
C CYS A 159 16.70 -7.35 19.72
N SER A 160 16.24 -6.32 20.42
CA SER A 160 16.56 -6.11 21.84
C SER A 160 15.49 -6.76 22.73
N TYR A 161 15.88 -7.68 23.61
CA TYR A 161 14.97 -8.24 24.62
C TYR A 161 14.95 -7.35 25.87
N HIS A 162 13.77 -6.89 26.27
CA HIS A 162 13.54 -6.34 27.60
C HIS A 162 12.96 -7.45 28.48
N MET A 163 13.79 -8.10 29.29
CA MET A 163 13.28 -8.99 30.35
C MET A 163 13.19 -8.19 31.65
N THR A 164 12.06 -7.53 31.87
CA THR A 164 11.61 -7.17 33.22
C THR A 164 10.92 -8.38 33.81
N ASP A 165 11.42 -8.85 34.95
CA ASP A 165 11.08 -10.10 35.65
C ASP A 165 9.65 -10.12 36.25
N SER A 166 8.67 -9.45 35.61
CA SER A 166 7.29 -9.44 36.08
C SER A 166 6.20 -9.47 35.01
N LEU A 167 6.45 -9.26 33.71
CA LEU A 167 5.43 -9.47 32.66
C LEU A 167 6.12 -9.87 31.34
N LYS A 168 5.69 -10.99 30.76
CA LYS A 168 6.17 -11.52 29.48
C LYS A 168 5.70 -10.63 28.32
N THR A 169 6.43 -9.55 28.03
CA THR A 169 6.19 -8.75 26.82
C THR A 169 7.49 -8.66 26.02
N SER A 170 7.57 -9.41 24.93
CA SER A 170 8.70 -9.38 24.00
C SER A 170 8.45 -8.28 22.97
N SER A 171 9.08 -7.12 23.12
CA SER A 171 9.06 -6.06 22.11
C SER A 171 10.04 -6.40 20.98
N MET A 172 9.57 -6.48 19.74
CA MET A 172 10.39 -6.79 18.56
C MET A 172 10.60 -5.48 17.77
N VAL A 173 11.85 -5.03 17.67
CA VAL A 173 12.22 -3.78 16.97
C VAL A 173 12.58 -4.11 15.52
N TYR A 174 11.77 -3.65 14.56
CA TYR A 174 12.09 -3.71 13.13
C TYR A 174 12.66 -2.37 12.69
N GLN A 175 13.90 -2.34 12.19
CA GLN A 175 14.43 -1.21 11.42
C GLN A 175 14.85 -1.71 10.04
N GLN A 176 14.07 -1.36 9.02
CA GLN A 176 14.45 -1.51 7.62
C GLN A 176 15.32 -0.31 7.24
N LYS A 177 16.58 -0.56 6.86
CA LYS A 177 17.43 0.47 6.25
C LYS A 177 17.39 0.24 4.75
N ILE A 178 16.92 1.26 4.02
CA ILE A 178 16.93 1.34 2.54
C ILE A 178 18.38 1.25 2.04
#